data_AF-A0A350W7B3-F1
#
_entry.id   AF-A0A350W7B3-F1
#
_cell.length_a   1.000
_cell.length_b   1.000
_cell.length_c   1.000
_cell.angle_alpha   90.00
_cell.angle_beta   90.00
_cell.angle_gamma   90.00
#
_symmetry.space_group_name_H-M   'P 1'
#
loop_
_entity.id
_entity.type
_entity.pdbx_description
1 polymer ?
#
loop_
_entity_poly.entity_id
_entity_poly.type
_entity_poly.pdbx_seq_one_letter_code
_entity_poly.pdbx_strand_id
1 'polypeptide(L)'
;MNGKRIKVNDFKFKYGQETIFINVFGAFKYKKNNNKYVIYSYDNSKLYYGSLFIRDNELVIMLSKNDGENLINKFLDDILTGNSDSDFEVISLDKIISAQIIDEGVINKKIDINKLDELTIPKKKASEVVNENKKKKRISISGIFFALFIVVVVAFFFFNPEVIVGKDKNYVCDREYNHNVLYVFVKEEVKLTFSGKGKIKNSVVTNNYIFNSDSRYNKFKNNGEFYKYMNEGDTYKFIDEEKTYRVMSNIKDLREYFSSEDEDSILEYYNEKNYKCKKIEKE
;
A
#
# COMPACT_ATOMS: atom_id res chain seq x y z
N MET A 1 8.58 9.39 -28.76
CA MET A 1 8.78 8.14 -28.00
C MET A 1 7.51 7.94 -27.20
N ASN A 2 6.85 6.80 -27.43
CA ASN A 2 5.42 6.59 -27.15
C ASN A 2 5.18 5.73 -25.90
N GLY A 3 6.25 5.21 -25.31
CA GLY A 3 6.24 4.34 -24.16
C GLY A 3 6.66 5.02 -22.86
N LYS A 4 6.36 4.38 -21.73
CA LYS A 4 6.64 4.87 -20.38
C LYS A 4 6.67 3.71 -19.38
N ARG A 5 7.58 3.77 -18.41
CA ARG A 5 7.54 2.88 -17.25
C ARG A 5 6.53 3.41 -16.23
N ILE A 6 5.52 2.61 -15.88
CA ILE A 6 4.37 3.00 -15.06
C ILE A 6 4.22 2.05 -13.87
N LYS A 7 3.87 2.58 -12.69
CA LYS A 7 3.62 1.79 -11.48
C LYS A 7 2.25 1.13 -11.56
N VAL A 8 2.15 -0.14 -11.17
CA VAL A 8 0.86 -0.85 -11.08
C VAL A 8 0.24 -0.63 -9.70
N ASN A 9 -1.01 -0.19 -9.68
CA ASN A 9 -1.87 -0.13 -8.49
C ASN A 9 -2.74 -1.39 -8.47
N ASP A 10 -2.30 -2.41 -7.75
CA ASP A 10 -3.15 -3.56 -7.47
C ASP A 10 -4.09 -3.23 -6.30
N PHE A 11 -5.40 -3.37 -6.52
CA PHE A 11 -6.42 -3.16 -5.49
C PHE A 11 -6.45 -4.32 -4.47
N LYS A 12 -5.72 -5.40 -4.73
CA LYS A 12 -5.57 -6.54 -3.83
C LYS A 12 -4.31 -6.40 -2.98
N PHE A 13 -4.29 -5.43 -2.07
CA PHE A 13 -3.21 -5.26 -1.10
C PHE A 13 -3.06 -6.53 -0.23
N LYS A 14 -2.08 -7.38 -0.55
CA LYS A 14 -1.49 -8.34 0.38
C LYS A 14 -0.19 -7.75 0.93
N TYR A 15 -0.07 -7.71 2.24
CA TYR A 15 1.14 -7.23 2.93
C TYR A 15 2.37 -8.01 2.44
N GLY A 16 3.43 -7.31 1.98
CA GLY A 16 4.68 -7.93 1.55
C GLY A 16 4.88 -8.13 0.04
N GLN A 17 3.96 -7.69 -0.84
CA GLN A 17 4.21 -7.70 -2.28
C GLN A 17 5.10 -6.53 -2.72
N GLU A 18 6.12 -6.82 -3.53
CA GLU A 18 6.99 -5.81 -4.15
C GLU A 18 6.19 -4.86 -5.05
N THR A 19 6.60 -3.59 -5.12
CA THR A 19 5.97 -2.63 -6.03
C THR A 19 6.21 -3.06 -7.48
N ILE A 20 5.14 -3.43 -8.18
CA ILE A 20 5.20 -3.85 -9.58
C ILE A 20 5.23 -2.61 -10.50
N PHE A 21 6.13 -2.64 -11.48
CA PHE A 21 6.18 -1.67 -12.56
C PHE A 21 5.99 -2.41 -13.90
N ILE A 22 5.33 -1.74 -14.84
CA ILE A 22 5.22 -2.20 -16.22
C ILE A 22 5.90 -1.22 -17.17
N ASN A 23 6.50 -1.75 -18.21
CA ASN A 23 7.02 -1.00 -19.34
C ASN A 23 5.92 -0.94 -20.39
N VAL A 24 5.24 0.20 -20.50
CA VAL A 24 4.23 0.43 -21.54
C VAL A 24 4.97 0.86 -22.81
N PHE A 25 4.84 0.10 -23.88
CA PHE A 25 5.48 0.40 -25.17
C PHE A 25 4.59 1.27 -26.06
N GLY A 26 3.28 1.20 -25.87
CA GLY A 26 2.36 2.08 -26.57
C GLY A 26 0.95 2.03 -26.00
N ALA A 27 0.34 3.19 -25.88
CA ALA A 27 -1.10 3.37 -25.75
C ALA A 27 -1.61 4.01 -27.03
N PHE A 28 -2.67 3.46 -27.61
CA PHE A 28 -3.16 3.92 -28.90
C PHE A 28 -4.66 3.75 -29.04
N LYS A 29 -5.21 4.51 -29.98
CA LYS A 29 -6.61 4.49 -30.36
C LYS A 29 -6.72 4.07 -31.82
N TYR A 30 -7.55 3.09 -32.13
CA TYR A 30 -7.85 2.72 -33.50
C TYR A 30 -8.86 3.72 -34.09
N LYS A 31 -8.46 4.45 -35.14
CA LYS A 31 -9.24 5.59 -35.68
C LYS A 31 -10.63 5.20 -36.17
N LYS A 32 -10.80 3.97 -36.66
CA LYS A 32 -12.06 3.51 -37.27
C LYS A 32 -13.21 3.33 -36.27
N ASN A 33 -12.92 2.79 -35.08
CA ASN A 33 -13.95 2.50 -34.07
C ASN A 33 -13.73 3.21 -32.72
N ASN A 34 -12.68 4.03 -32.63
CA ASN A 34 -12.27 4.76 -31.43
C ASN A 34 -11.91 3.88 -30.22
N ASN A 35 -11.77 2.57 -30.39
CA ASN A 35 -11.33 1.67 -29.33
C ASN A 35 -9.87 1.98 -29.00
N LYS A 36 -9.57 1.94 -27.70
CA LYS A 36 -8.24 2.23 -27.18
C LYS A 36 -7.61 0.95 -26.65
N TYR A 37 -6.32 0.83 -26.86
CA TYR A 37 -5.52 -0.33 -26.52
C TYR A 37 -4.20 0.09 -25.90
N VAL A 38 -3.60 -0.83 -25.15
CA VAL A 38 -2.29 -0.65 -24.54
C VAL A 38 -1.48 -1.93 -24.71
N ILE A 39 -0.17 -1.76 -24.88
CA ILE A 39 0.81 -2.85 -24.96
C ILE A 39 1.89 -2.60 -23.93
N TYR A 40 2.19 -3.62 -23.13
CA TYR A 40 3.17 -3.51 -22.06
C TYR A 40 3.89 -4.83 -21.76
N SER A 41 4.91 -4.74 -20.92
CA SER A 41 5.58 -5.89 -20.32
C SER A 41 5.86 -5.64 -18.83
N TYR A 42 5.87 -6.69 -18.02
CA TYR A 42 6.29 -6.63 -16.63
C TYR A 42 7.82 -6.56 -16.49
N ASP A 43 8.54 -7.27 -17.34
CA ASP A 43 9.97 -7.59 -17.18
C ASP A 43 10.76 -7.59 -18.51
N ASN A 44 10.15 -7.11 -19.59
CA ASN A 44 10.66 -7.18 -20.96
C ASN A 44 10.90 -8.60 -21.50
N SER A 45 10.37 -9.64 -20.84
CA SER A 45 10.44 -11.02 -21.34
C SER A 45 9.25 -11.40 -22.21
N LYS A 46 8.08 -10.83 -21.92
CA LYS A 46 6.80 -11.16 -22.56
C LYS A 46 5.92 -9.93 -22.73
N LEU A 47 5.17 -9.88 -23.83
CA LEU A 47 4.25 -8.78 -24.13
C LEU A 47 2.81 -9.14 -23.78
N TYR A 48 2.13 -8.16 -23.20
CA TYR A 48 0.74 -8.21 -22.81
C TYR A 48 -0.02 -7.05 -23.46
N TYR A 49 -1.32 -7.24 -23.67
CA TYR A 49 -2.19 -6.21 -24.21
C TYR A 49 -3.54 -6.18 -23.50
N GLY A 50 -4.23 -5.06 -23.62
CA GLY A 50 -5.60 -4.94 -23.15
C GLY A 50 -6.32 -3.75 -23.76
N SER A 51 -7.63 -3.71 -23.57
CA SER A 51 -8.43 -2.52 -23.85
C SER A 51 -8.11 -1.47 -22.80
N LEU A 52 -7.99 -0.21 -23.23
CA LEU A 52 -7.51 0.87 -22.40
C LEU A 52 -8.62 1.87 -22.05
N PHE A 53 -8.77 2.12 -20.75
CA PHE A 53 -9.56 3.22 -20.22
C PHE A 53 -8.64 4.15 -19.44
N ILE A 54 -8.87 5.46 -19.53
CA ILE A 54 -8.08 6.46 -18.80
C ILE A 54 -9.01 7.12 -17.80
N ARG A 55 -8.70 6.99 -16.52
CA ARG A 55 -9.40 7.65 -15.41
C ARG A 55 -8.40 8.56 -14.72
N ASP A 56 -8.59 9.87 -14.87
CA ASP A 56 -7.63 10.89 -14.43
C ASP A 56 -6.23 10.65 -15.00
N ASN A 57 -5.26 10.29 -14.14
CA ASN A 57 -3.88 9.99 -14.49
C ASN A 57 -3.56 8.49 -14.40
N GLU A 58 -4.58 7.62 -14.43
CA GLU A 58 -4.45 6.17 -14.29
C GLU A 58 -4.95 5.45 -15.56
N LEU A 59 -4.17 4.46 -16.01
CA LEU A 59 -4.62 3.50 -17.03
C LEU A 59 -5.43 2.40 -16.34
N VAL A 60 -6.60 2.07 -16.86
CA VAL A 60 -7.36 0.88 -16.45
C VAL A 60 -7.39 -0.08 -17.64
N ILE A 61 -6.82 -1.27 -17.44
CA ILE A 61 -6.55 -2.27 -18.48
C ILE A 61 -7.49 -3.46 -18.26
N MET A 62 -8.27 -3.80 -19.29
CA MET A 62 -9.15 -4.97 -19.28
C MET A 62 -9.30 -5.59 -20.66
N LEU A 63 -9.49 -6.91 -20.73
CA LEU A 63 -9.88 -7.59 -21.96
C LEU A 63 -11.34 -7.30 -22.31
N SER A 64 -11.64 -7.14 -23.60
CA SER A 64 -13.00 -6.97 -24.09
C SER A 64 -13.30 -8.04 -25.14
N LYS A 65 -14.54 -8.55 -25.18
CA LYS A 65 -14.95 -9.72 -25.99
C LYS A 65 -14.59 -9.68 -27.50
N ASN A 66 -14.23 -8.52 -28.04
CA ASN A 66 -13.74 -8.35 -29.41
C ASN A 66 -12.22 -8.13 -29.36
N ASP A 67 -11.48 -9.21 -29.10
CA ASP A 67 -10.04 -9.15 -28.86
C ASP A 67 -9.29 -8.67 -30.10
N GLY A 68 -8.77 -7.45 -30.00
CA GLY A 68 -8.08 -6.73 -31.07
C GLY A 68 -6.68 -7.26 -31.39
N GLU A 69 -6.37 -8.54 -31.21
CA GLU A 69 -5.01 -9.10 -31.37
C GLU A 69 -4.42 -8.78 -32.75
N ASN A 70 -5.24 -8.82 -33.81
CA ASN A 70 -4.82 -8.39 -35.15
C ASN A 70 -4.45 -6.90 -35.22
N LEU A 71 -5.18 -6.04 -34.49
CA LEU A 71 -4.86 -4.60 -34.39
C LEU A 71 -3.60 -4.37 -33.57
N ILE A 72 -3.43 -5.13 -32.47
CA ILE A 72 -2.20 -5.11 -31.65
C ILE A 72 -0.99 -5.48 -32.50
N ASN A 73 -1.07 -6.59 -33.24
CA ASN A 73 0.00 -7.06 -34.11
C ASN A 73 0.33 -6.06 -35.22
N LYS A 74 -0.69 -5.45 -35.84
CA LYS A 74 -0.51 -4.41 -36.86
C LYS A 74 0.18 -3.17 -36.29
N PHE A 75 -0.25 -2.71 -35.11
CA PHE A 75 0.37 -1.55 -34.46
C PHE A 75 1.83 -1.83 -34.05
N LEU A 76 2.14 -3.04 -33.60
CA LEU A 76 3.53 -3.44 -33.30
C LEU A 76 4.40 -3.45 -34.55
N ASP A 77 3.89 -3.95 -35.67
CA ASP A 77 4.61 -3.89 -36.94
C ASP A 77 4.86 -2.45 -37.37
N ASP A 78 3.86 -1.56 -37.27
CA ASP A 78 4.02 -0.13 -37.61
C ASP A 78 5.12 0.54 -36.77
N ILE A 79 5.22 0.21 -35.47
CA ILE A 79 6.31 0.72 -34.62
C ILE A 79 7.67 0.18 -35.09
N LEU A 80 7.76 -1.12 -35.37
CA LEU A 80 9.04 -1.79 -35.67
C LEU A 80 9.57 -1.47 -37.08
N THR A 81 8.69 -1.19 -38.03
CA THR A 81 9.03 -0.82 -39.41
C THR A 81 9.13 0.69 -39.60
N GLY A 82 8.59 1.50 -38.67
CA GLY A 82 8.55 2.95 -38.78
C GLY A 82 7.54 3.46 -39.80
N ASN A 83 6.47 2.70 -40.07
CA ASN A 83 5.41 3.11 -40.98
C ASN A 83 4.72 4.40 -40.47
N SER A 84 4.66 5.41 -41.34
CA SER A 84 4.06 6.72 -41.04
C SER A 84 2.55 6.78 -41.30
N ASP A 85 2.00 5.85 -42.08
CA ASP A 85 0.59 5.79 -42.44
C ASP A 85 -0.18 4.84 -41.51
N SER A 86 -0.39 5.29 -40.27
CA SER A 86 -1.00 4.45 -39.23
C SER A 86 -2.51 4.71 -39.10
N ASP A 87 -3.29 3.63 -39.10
CA ASP A 87 -4.71 3.63 -38.72
C ASP A 87 -4.92 3.97 -37.22
N PHE A 88 -3.83 4.29 -36.52
CA PHE A 88 -3.75 4.42 -35.08
C PHE A 88 -3.39 5.85 -34.70
N GLU A 89 -3.94 6.30 -33.58
CA GLU A 89 -3.60 7.55 -32.93
C GLU A 89 -2.90 7.21 -31.62
N VAL A 90 -1.64 7.61 -31.47
CA VAL A 90 -0.88 7.37 -30.24
C VAL A 90 -1.41 8.28 -29.14
N ILE A 91 -1.67 7.69 -27.97
CA ILE A 91 -2.10 8.39 -26.77
C ILE A 91 -0.87 8.77 -25.96
N SER A 92 -0.71 10.05 -25.65
CA SER A 92 0.39 10.51 -24.77
C SER A 92 0.24 9.95 -23.37
N LEU A 93 1.37 9.45 -22.84
CA LEU A 93 1.50 8.93 -21.47
C LEU A 93 2.10 9.96 -20.50
N ASP A 94 2.30 11.22 -20.92
CA ASP A 94 3.02 12.22 -20.13
C ASP A 94 2.39 12.45 -18.75
N LYS A 95 1.06 12.55 -18.71
CA LYS A 95 0.28 12.78 -17.47
C LYS A 95 -0.02 11.51 -16.68
N ILE A 96 0.22 10.33 -17.25
CA ILE A 96 -0.13 9.05 -16.65
C ILE A 96 0.89 8.67 -15.57
N ILE A 97 0.44 8.29 -14.38
CA ILE A 97 1.30 7.97 -13.22
C ILE A 97 1.14 6.53 -12.73
N SER A 98 -0.01 5.91 -12.96
CA SER A 98 -0.30 4.55 -12.51
C SER A 98 -1.10 3.75 -13.55
N ALA A 99 -1.12 2.43 -13.36
CA ALA A 99 -1.97 1.51 -14.10
C ALA A 99 -2.68 0.53 -13.16
N GLN A 100 -3.93 0.23 -13.43
CA GLN A 100 -4.71 -0.84 -12.82
C GLN A 100 -4.94 -1.91 -13.90
N ILE A 101 -4.58 -3.16 -13.60
CA ILE A 101 -4.75 -4.29 -14.51
C ILE A 101 -5.86 -5.16 -13.94
N ILE A 102 -6.99 -5.24 -14.66
CA ILE A 102 -8.15 -6.05 -14.28
C ILE A 102 -8.09 -7.39 -15.01
N ASP A 103 -7.75 -7.36 -16.29
CA ASP A 103 -7.60 -8.54 -17.14
C ASP A 103 -6.67 -8.20 -18.33
N GLU A 104 -5.97 -9.19 -18.87
CA GLU A 104 -4.91 -9.00 -19.87
C GLU A 104 -4.77 -10.15 -20.86
N GLY A 105 -4.49 -9.81 -22.11
CA GLY A 105 -4.19 -10.76 -23.19
C GLY A 105 -2.69 -10.93 -23.36
N VAL A 106 -2.28 -12.10 -23.83
CA VAL A 106 -0.89 -12.43 -24.11
C VAL A 106 -0.61 -12.31 -25.61
N ILE A 107 0.46 -11.62 -25.98
CA ILE A 107 0.93 -11.60 -27.38
C ILE A 107 1.85 -12.80 -27.60
N ASN A 108 1.42 -13.74 -28.44
CA ASN A 108 2.20 -14.94 -28.77
C ASN A 108 3.14 -14.74 -29.97
N LYS A 109 3.03 -13.61 -30.67
CA LYS A 109 3.92 -13.26 -31.78
C LYS A 109 5.34 -13.03 -31.26
N LYS A 110 6.33 -13.66 -31.91
CA LYS A 110 7.74 -13.48 -31.58
C LYS A 110 8.19 -12.07 -32.01
N ILE A 111 8.48 -11.22 -31.03
CA ILE A 111 8.88 -9.83 -31.22
C ILE A 111 10.19 -9.57 -30.50
N ASP A 112 11.06 -8.76 -31.10
CA ASP A 112 12.24 -8.23 -30.43
C ASP A 112 11.83 -7.12 -29.46
N ILE A 113 11.59 -7.51 -28.19
CA ILE A 113 11.15 -6.60 -27.14
C ILE A 113 12.24 -5.57 -26.80
N ASN A 114 13.51 -5.93 -26.93
CA ASN A 114 14.60 -4.97 -26.71
C ASN A 114 14.55 -3.86 -27.75
N LYS A 115 14.44 -4.21 -29.04
CA LYS A 115 14.27 -3.21 -30.10
C LYS A 115 13.01 -2.36 -29.89
N LEU A 116 11.91 -2.96 -29.43
CA LEU A 116 10.68 -2.23 -29.11
C LEU A 116 10.88 -1.23 -27.96
N ASP A 117 11.57 -1.64 -26.89
CA ASP A 117 11.95 -0.80 -25.75
C ASP A 117 12.76 0.41 -26.22
N GLU A 118 13.77 0.21 -27.07
CA GLU A 118 14.62 1.28 -27.60
C GLU A 118 13.85 2.30 -28.43
N LEU A 119 12.87 1.85 -29.22
CA LEU A 119 12.07 2.71 -30.10
C LEU A 119 11.00 3.49 -29.34
N THR A 120 10.49 2.92 -28.25
CA THR A 120 9.27 3.43 -27.61
C THR A 120 9.54 4.13 -26.28
N ILE A 121 10.42 3.60 -25.43
CA ILE A 121 10.65 4.15 -24.10
C ILE A 121 11.74 5.22 -24.15
N PRO A 122 11.45 6.45 -23.70
CA PRO A 122 12.47 7.50 -23.57
C PRO A 122 13.62 7.03 -22.69
N LYS A 123 14.75 6.67 -23.31
CA LYS A 123 16.00 6.52 -22.58
C LYS A 123 16.33 7.90 -22.03
N LYS A 124 16.60 8.00 -20.72
CA LYS A 124 17.22 9.21 -20.15
C LYS A 124 18.45 9.49 -21.01
N LYS A 125 18.41 10.55 -21.82
CA LYS A 125 19.63 11.04 -22.46
C LYS A 125 20.59 11.30 -21.31
N ALA A 126 21.73 10.59 -21.30
CA ALA A 126 22.91 11.14 -20.66
C ALA A 126 23.00 12.57 -21.20
N SER A 127 22.88 13.53 -20.30
CA SER A 127 22.69 14.93 -20.65
C SER A 127 23.86 15.41 -21.48
N GLU A 128 23.75 15.31 -22.81
CA GLU A 128 24.50 16.15 -23.72
C GLU A 128 24.02 17.56 -23.46
N VAL A 129 24.90 18.33 -22.85
CA VAL A 129 24.78 19.76 -22.67
C VAL A 129 24.78 20.38 -24.06
N VAL A 130 23.61 20.41 -24.70
CA VAL A 130 23.38 21.32 -25.83
C VAL A 130 23.43 22.71 -25.22
N ASN A 131 24.56 23.39 -25.42
CA ASN A 131 24.69 24.83 -25.24
C ASN A 131 23.78 25.52 -26.25
N GLU A 132 22.47 25.50 -25.99
CA GLU A 132 21.62 26.57 -26.48
C GLU A 132 22.08 27.85 -25.78
N ASN A 133 22.62 28.78 -26.55
CA ASN A 133 22.78 30.18 -26.16
C ASN A 133 21.39 30.81 -25.97
N LYS A 134 20.63 30.32 -24.99
CA LYS A 134 19.59 31.11 -24.35
C LYS A 134 20.33 32.18 -23.57
N LYS A 135 20.12 33.45 -23.96
CA LYS A 135 20.51 34.62 -23.15
C LYS A 135 20.30 34.26 -21.68
N LYS A 136 21.39 34.16 -20.91
CA LYS A 136 21.33 33.87 -19.47
C LYS A 136 20.37 34.88 -18.88
N LYS A 137 19.13 34.46 -18.56
CA LYS A 137 18.30 35.19 -17.61
C LYS A 137 19.18 35.30 -16.37
N ARG A 138 19.45 36.52 -15.92
CA ARG A 138 20.13 36.74 -14.65
C ARG A 138 19.30 36.01 -13.60
N ILE A 139 19.78 34.84 -13.19
CA ILE A 139 19.17 34.12 -12.09
C ILE A 139 19.51 34.98 -10.89
N SER A 140 18.46 35.59 -10.33
CA SER A 140 18.56 36.32 -9.08
C SER A 140 19.19 35.39 -8.05
N ILE A 141 20.29 35.81 -7.44
CA ILE A 141 20.93 35.10 -6.33
C ILE A 141 19.88 34.81 -5.23
N SER A 142 18.95 35.72 -5.01
CA SER A 142 17.81 35.54 -4.11
C SER A 142 16.88 34.40 -4.52
N GLY A 143 16.68 34.13 -5.83
CA GLY A 143 15.90 32.99 -6.31
C GLY A 143 16.57 31.64 -6.02
N ILE A 144 17.90 31.57 -6.07
CA ILE A 144 18.67 30.36 -5.72
C ILE A 144 18.60 30.09 -4.22
N PHE A 145 18.78 31.13 -3.39
CA PHE A 145 18.64 31.02 -1.94
C PHE A 145 17.23 30.61 -1.53
N PHE A 146 16.20 31.12 -2.20
CA PHE A 146 14.82 30.74 -1.93
C PHE A 146 14.54 29.27 -2.31
N ALA A 147 15.06 28.80 -3.44
CA ALA A 147 14.95 27.40 -3.83
C ALA A 147 15.68 26.46 -2.85
N LEU A 148 16.89 26.82 -2.41
CA LEU A 148 17.64 26.09 -1.38
C LEU A 148 16.89 26.08 -0.05
N PHE A 149 16.32 27.21 0.36
CA PHE A 149 15.51 27.31 1.57
C PHE A 149 14.30 26.37 1.52
N ILE A 150 13.57 26.32 0.40
CA ILE A 150 12.45 25.38 0.22
C ILE A 150 12.93 23.93 0.34
N VAL A 151 14.04 23.57 -0.29
CA VAL A 151 14.59 22.20 -0.21
C VAL A 151 14.93 21.84 1.24
N VAL A 152 15.56 22.75 1.99
CA VAL A 152 15.88 22.54 3.41
C VAL A 152 14.61 22.39 4.25
N VAL A 153 13.60 23.22 4.02
CA VAL A 153 12.32 23.15 4.75
C VAL A 153 11.58 21.84 4.44
N VAL A 154 11.50 21.44 3.17
CA VAL A 154 10.87 20.17 2.77
C VAL A 154 11.64 18.97 3.34
N ALA A 155 12.97 18.99 3.29
CA ALA A 155 13.80 17.95 3.90
C ALA A 155 13.59 17.89 5.41
N PHE A 156 13.52 19.04 6.10
CA PHE A 156 13.27 19.10 7.54
C PHE A 156 11.96 18.40 7.92
N PHE A 157 10.87 18.69 7.19
CA PHE A 157 9.58 18.03 7.44
C PHE A 157 9.54 16.57 7.00
N PHE A 158 10.32 16.18 5.99
CA PHE A 158 10.45 14.79 5.57
C PHE A 158 11.17 13.93 6.62
N PHE A 159 12.24 14.45 7.22
CA PHE A 159 12.98 13.75 8.29
C PHE A 159 12.31 13.88 9.66
N ASN A 160 11.43 14.87 9.86
CA ASN A 160 10.69 15.06 11.10
C ASN A 160 9.17 15.09 10.83
N PRO A 161 8.57 13.98 10.38
CA PRO A 161 7.14 13.93 10.07
C PRO A 161 6.27 14.20 11.30
N GLU A 162 6.80 13.96 12.51
CA GLU A 162 6.17 14.26 13.79
C GLU A 162 5.86 15.76 13.96
N VAL A 163 6.57 16.66 13.27
CA VAL A 163 6.30 18.11 13.32
C VAL A 163 4.99 18.47 12.63
N ILE A 164 4.59 17.72 11.59
CA ILE A 164 3.33 17.92 10.86
C ILE A 164 2.21 17.06 11.43
N VAL A 165 2.52 15.79 11.74
CA VAL A 165 1.51 14.79 12.08
C VAL A 165 1.26 14.72 13.59
N GLY A 166 2.14 15.29 14.39
CA GLY A 166 2.15 15.15 15.85
C GLY A 166 2.77 13.81 16.27
N LYS A 167 3.22 13.73 17.54
CA LYS A 167 3.71 12.49 18.13
C LYS A 167 2.56 11.52 18.40
N ASP A 168 2.81 10.24 18.18
CA ASP A 168 1.87 9.18 18.55
C ASP A 168 1.59 9.24 20.06
N LYS A 169 0.32 9.07 20.44
CA LYS A 169 -0.12 8.98 21.83
C LYS A 169 -0.41 7.52 22.17
N ASN A 170 0.07 7.07 23.32
CA ASN A 170 -0.18 5.72 23.79
C ASN A 170 -1.06 5.76 25.03
N TYR A 171 -2.01 4.84 25.11
CA TYR A 171 -2.84 4.63 26.29
C TYR A 171 -2.80 3.17 26.71
N VAL A 172 -2.89 2.95 28.01
CA VAL A 172 -3.23 1.65 28.59
C VAL A 172 -4.58 1.77 29.26
N CYS A 173 -5.50 0.91 28.85
CA CYS A 173 -6.81 0.75 29.47
C CYS A 173 -6.84 -0.59 30.17
N ASP A 174 -6.97 -0.59 31.49
CA ASP A 174 -7.02 -1.81 32.29
C ASP A 174 -8.39 -2.04 32.93
N ARG A 175 -8.77 -3.30 33.05
CA ARG A 175 -9.89 -3.71 33.91
C ARG A 175 -9.59 -5.05 34.57
N GLU A 176 -10.25 -5.29 35.68
CA GLU A 176 -10.13 -6.54 36.43
C GLU A 176 -11.53 -7.10 36.70
N TYR A 177 -11.71 -8.41 36.52
CA TYR A 177 -12.99 -9.08 36.74
C TYR A 177 -12.81 -10.57 37.03
N ASN A 178 -13.85 -11.20 37.59
CA ASN A 178 -13.91 -12.65 37.74
C ASN A 178 -14.51 -13.29 36.49
N HIS A 179 -13.83 -14.27 35.92
CA HIS A 179 -14.31 -14.98 34.74
C HIS A 179 -15.36 -16.03 35.14
N ASN A 180 -16.59 -15.85 34.66
CA ASN A 180 -17.75 -16.64 35.11
C ASN A 180 -17.64 -18.15 34.86
N VAL A 181 -16.96 -18.56 33.78
CA VAL A 181 -16.83 -20.00 33.40
C VAL A 181 -15.60 -20.67 34.04
N LEU A 182 -14.43 -20.04 33.92
CA LEU A 182 -13.19 -20.57 34.48
C LEU A 182 -13.08 -20.38 35.99
N TYR A 183 -13.90 -19.50 36.58
CA TYR A 183 -13.83 -19.11 37.99
C TYR A 183 -12.42 -18.65 38.40
N VAL A 184 -11.77 -17.89 37.51
CA VAL A 184 -10.44 -17.29 37.69
C VAL A 184 -10.55 -15.78 37.71
N PHE A 185 -9.55 -15.13 38.29
CA PHE A 185 -9.43 -13.68 38.22
C PHE A 185 -8.74 -13.29 36.92
N VAL A 186 -9.28 -12.30 36.22
CA VAL A 186 -8.74 -11.81 34.94
C VAL A 186 -8.28 -10.38 35.10
N LYS A 187 -7.02 -10.14 34.76
CA LYS A 187 -6.50 -8.79 34.50
C LYS A 187 -6.39 -8.59 33.01
N GLU A 188 -7.22 -7.71 32.47
CA GLU A 188 -7.25 -7.38 31.07
C GLU A 188 -6.63 -6.00 30.85
N GLU A 189 -5.68 -5.92 29.94
CA GLU A 189 -4.96 -4.70 29.57
C GLU A 189 -5.07 -4.48 28.07
N VAL A 190 -5.50 -3.30 27.66
CA VAL A 190 -5.55 -2.88 26.26
C VAL A 190 -4.57 -1.74 26.03
N LYS A 191 -3.58 -1.98 25.17
CA LYS A 191 -2.64 -0.96 24.70
C LYS A 191 -3.15 -0.35 23.41
N LEU A 192 -3.46 0.93 23.44
CA LEU A 192 -3.92 1.70 22.28
C LEU A 192 -2.83 2.65 21.84
N THR A 193 -2.54 2.69 20.55
CA THR A 193 -1.66 3.68 19.94
C THR A 193 -2.46 4.53 18.97
N PHE A 194 -2.49 5.82 19.19
CA PHE A 194 -3.11 6.81 18.32
C PHE A 194 -2.03 7.61 17.59
N SER A 195 -2.29 7.95 16.34
CA SER A 195 -1.50 8.94 15.60
C SER A 195 -1.57 10.30 16.28
N GLY A 196 -0.62 11.19 16.00
CA GLY A 196 -0.67 12.57 16.50
C GLY A 196 -1.91 13.36 16.03
N LYS A 197 -2.64 12.86 15.01
CA LYS A 197 -3.95 13.37 14.57
C LYS A 197 -5.15 12.78 15.32
N GLY A 198 -4.92 11.95 16.35
CA GLY A 198 -5.98 11.35 17.17
C GLY A 198 -6.68 10.15 16.54
N LYS A 199 -6.12 9.54 15.49
CA LYS A 199 -6.67 8.32 14.86
C LYS A 199 -5.98 7.05 15.38
N ILE A 200 -6.73 6.01 15.72
CA ILE A 200 -6.19 4.72 16.18
C ILE A 200 -5.31 4.08 15.10
N LYS A 201 -4.13 3.62 15.50
CA LYS A 201 -3.16 2.90 14.65
C LYS A 201 -3.03 1.44 15.02
N ASN A 202 -3.09 1.14 16.32
CA ASN A 202 -2.86 -0.20 16.82
C ASN A 202 -3.61 -0.42 18.15
N SER A 203 -4.07 -1.65 18.36
CA SER A 203 -4.65 -2.11 19.63
C SER A 203 -4.14 -3.51 19.94
N VAL A 204 -3.52 -3.65 21.11
CA VAL A 204 -3.05 -4.94 21.62
C VAL A 204 -3.77 -5.23 22.92
N VAL A 205 -4.46 -6.36 22.98
CA VAL A 205 -5.18 -6.83 24.17
C VAL A 205 -4.35 -7.91 24.84
N THR A 206 -4.15 -7.80 26.15
CA THR A 206 -3.49 -8.80 26.97
C THR A 206 -4.45 -9.25 28.07
N ASN A 207 -4.79 -10.53 28.08
CA ASN A 207 -5.60 -11.15 29.12
C ASN A 207 -4.71 -12.04 29.99
N ASN A 208 -4.66 -11.75 31.28
CA ASN A 208 -4.02 -12.61 32.28
C ASN A 208 -5.09 -13.34 33.08
N TYR A 209 -5.23 -14.64 32.86
CA TYR A 209 -6.09 -15.53 33.62
C TYR A 209 -5.29 -16.09 34.80
N ILE A 210 -5.60 -15.60 36.01
CA ILE A 210 -4.85 -15.90 37.24
C ILE A 210 -5.61 -16.95 38.05
N PHE A 211 -5.00 -18.12 38.19
CA PHE A 211 -5.63 -19.26 38.86
C PHE A 211 -5.35 -19.24 40.36
N ASN A 212 -6.39 -19.51 41.15
CA ASN A 212 -6.29 -19.56 42.61
C ASN A 212 -5.73 -20.88 43.15
N SER A 213 -5.50 -21.88 42.30
CA SER A 213 -5.10 -23.24 42.70
C SER A 213 -4.17 -23.88 41.67
N ASP A 214 -3.09 -24.50 42.14
CA ASP A 214 -2.16 -25.29 41.31
C ASP A 214 -2.86 -26.45 40.60
N SER A 215 -3.78 -27.13 41.29
CA SER A 215 -4.54 -28.25 40.71
C SER A 215 -5.38 -27.80 39.51
N ARG A 216 -6.09 -26.67 39.64
CA ARG A 216 -6.89 -26.11 38.53
C ARG A 216 -6.00 -25.61 37.39
N TYR A 217 -4.93 -24.89 37.71
CA TYR A 217 -3.97 -24.38 36.74
C TYR A 217 -3.34 -25.52 35.93
N ASN A 218 -2.83 -26.54 36.61
CA ASN A 218 -2.21 -27.70 35.97
C ASN A 218 -3.22 -28.50 35.15
N LYS A 219 -4.45 -28.66 35.62
CA LYS A 219 -5.51 -29.31 34.83
C LYS A 219 -5.82 -28.52 33.56
N PHE A 220 -6.00 -27.21 33.66
CA PHE A 220 -6.27 -26.33 32.51
C PHE A 220 -5.15 -26.38 31.47
N LYS A 221 -3.89 -26.34 31.92
CA LYS A 221 -2.69 -26.43 31.08
C LYS A 221 -2.54 -27.81 30.43
N ASN A 222 -2.59 -28.89 31.22
CA ASN A 222 -2.28 -30.24 30.75
C ASN A 222 -3.40 -30.86 29.90
N ASN A 223 -4.66 -30.48 30.14
CA ASN A 223 -5.79 -30.97 29.35
C ASN A 223 -6.01 -30.17 28.05
N GLY A 224 -5.20 -29.13 27.79
CA GLY A 224 -5.34 -28.31 26.59
C GLY A 224 -6.59 -27.42 26.59
N GLU A 225 -7.20 -27.14 27.75
CA GLU A 225 -8.42 -26.31 27.83
C GLU A 225 -8.18 -24.86 27.38
N PHE A 226 -6.92 -24.41 27.46
CA PHE A 226 -6.48 -23.07 27.08
C PHE A 226 -6.76 -22.70 25.61
N TYR A 227 -6.81 -23.68 24.69
CA TYR A 227 -7.12 -23.44 23.28
C TYR A 227 -8.51 -22.83 23.06
N LYS A 228 -9.44 -23.02 24.01
CA LYS A 228 -10.79 -22.43 23.93
C LYS A 228 -10.82 -20.93 24.24
N TYR A 229 -9.72 -20.40 24.78
CA TYR A 229 -9.59 -19.03 25.27
C TYR A 229 -8.53 -18.24 24.49
N MET A 230 -8.23 -18.69 23.27
CA MET A 230 -7.40 -17.98 22.30
C MET A 230 -8.06 -18.05 20.92
N ASN A 231 -7.85 -17.01 20.13
CA ASN A 231 -8.29 -16.95 18.73
C ASN A 231 -7.14 -17.28 17.78
N GLU A 232 -7.47 -17.48 16.50
CA GLU A 232 -6.46 -17.65 15.46
C GLU A 232 -5.57 -16.40 15.35
N GLY A 233 -4.25 -16.61 15.46
CA GLY A 233 -3.26 -15.52 15.43
C GLY A 233 -2.92 -14.92 16.79
N ASP A 234 -3.58 -15.34 17.87
CA ASP A 234 -3.18 -14.99 19.23
C ASP A 234 -1.87 -15.67 19.62
N THR A 235 -1.13 -15.03 20.51
CA THR A 235 0.04 -15.62 21.17
C THR A 235 -0.28 -15.84 22.64
N TYR A 236 0.30 -16.88 23.24
CA TYR A 236 0.05 -17.19 24.64
C TYR A 236 1.33 -17.58 25.39
N LYS A 237 1.30 -17.43 26.71
CA LYS A 237 2.37 -17.83 27.62
C LYS A 237 1.80 -18.35 28.93
N PHE A 238 2.40 -19.43 29.44
CA PHE A 238 2.21 -19.88 30.80
C PHE A 238 3.30 -19.28 31.71
N ILE A 239 2.88 -18.70 32.83
CA ILE A 239 3.76 -18.14 33.86
C ILE A 239 3.48 -18.97 35.11
N ASP A 240 4.23 -20.06 35.26
CA ASP A 240 3.95 -21.11 36.23
C ASP A 240 4.08 -20.61 37.67
N GLU A 241 5.02 -19.69 37.94
CA GLU A 241 5.25 -19.12 39.27
C GLU A 241 4.04 -18.32 39.77
N GLU A 242 3.33 -17.66 38.85
CA GLU A 242 2.15 -16.84 39.14
C GLU A 242 0.84 -17.60 38.95
N LYS A 243 0.89 -18.85 38.43
CA LYS A 243 -0.27 -19.63 37.99
C LYS A 243 -1.13 -18.84 36.99
N THR A 244 -0.45 -18.18 36.05
CA THR A 244 -1.09 -17.27 35.09
C THR A 244 -1.00 -17.83 33.67
N TYR A 245 -2.15 -17.89 33.00
CA TYR A 245 -2.23 -18.05 31.56
C TYR A 245 -2.40 -16.67 30.93
N ARG A 246 -1.43 -16.25 30.12
CA ARG A 246 -1.44 -14.96 29.42
C ARG A 246 -1.76 -15.17 27.96
N VAL A 247 -2.74 -14.44 27.43
CA VAL A 247 -3.07 -14.38 26.01
C VAL A 247 -2.85 -12.96 25.52
N MET A 248 -2.18 -12.81 24.40
CA MET A 248 -1.91 -11.53 23.74
C MET A 248 -2.49 -11.58 22.34
N SER A 249 -3.47 -10.71 22.10
CA SER A 249 -4.23 -10.62 20.86
C SER A 249 -3.93 -9.29 20.19
N ASN A 250 -3.50 -9.33 18.93
CA ASN A 250 -3.28 -8.13 18.12
C ASN A 250 -4.49 -7.90 17.21
N ILE A 251 -5.20 -6.79 17.39
CA ILE A 251 -6.41 -6.49 16.61
C ILE A 251 -5.99 -5.99 15.24
N LYS A 252 -6.02 -6.88 14.23
CA LYS A 252 -5.57 -6.58 12.86
C LYS A 252 -6.48 -5.61 12.12
N ASP A 253 -7.80 -5.75 12.27
CA ASP A 253 -8.77 -4.81 11.72
C ASP A 253 -9.51 -4.07 12.84
N LEU A 254 -9.03 -2.87 13.13
CA LEU A 254 -9.60 -2.02 14.18
C LEU A 254 -11.01 -1.53 13.82
N ARG A 255 -11.40 -1.54 12.54
CA ARG A 255 -12.72 -1.11 12.07
C ARG A 255 -13.80 -2.14 12.32
N GLU A 256 -13.43 -3.41 12.50
CA GLU A 256 -14.37 -4.45 12.95
C GLU A 256 -14.66 -4.32 14.45
N TYR A 257 -13.73 -3.73 15.21
CA TYR A 257 -13.82 -3.64 16.67
C TYR A 257 -14.37 -2.30 17.18
N PHE A 258 -14.08 -1.20 16.48
CA PHE A 258 -14.54 0.13 16.83
C PHE A 258 -15.39 0.73 15.72
N SER A 259 -16.53 1.34 16.08
CA SER A 259 -17.38 2.09 15.17
C SER A 259 -16.79 3.44 14.74
N SER A 260 -15.72 3.88 15.41
CA SER A 260 -14.98 5.12 15.15
C SER A 260 -13.48 4.86 15.27
N GLU A 261 -12.68 5.62 14.53
CA GLU A 261 -11.22 5.62 14.65
C GLU A 261 -10.70 6.72 15.58
N ASP A 262 -11.58 7.59 16.09
CA ASP A 262 -11.23 8.76 16.89
C ASP A 262 -10.87 8.42 18.34
N GLU A 263 -9.82 9.08 18.84
CA GLU A 263 -9.29 8.94 20.20
C GLU A 263 -10.38 9.06 21.27
N ASP A 264 -11.15 10.14 21.25
CA ASP A 264 -12.16 10.41 22.27
C ASP A 264 -13.25 9.34 22.28
N SER A 265 -13.76 8.95 21.10
CA SER A 265 -14.80 7.91 20.98
C SER A 265 -14.31 6.54 21.46
N ILE A 266 -13.06 6.19 21.16
CA ILE A 266 -12.49 4.90 21.59
C ILE A 266 -12.24 4.90 23.10
N LEU A 267 -11.73 5.99 23.67
CA LEU A 267 -11.53 6.11 25.11
C LEU A 267 -12.87 6.12 25.87
N GLU A 268 -13.90 6.78 25.33
CA GLU A 268 -15.26 6.76 25.87
C GLU A 268 -15.82 5.34 25.90
N TYR A 269 -15.71 4.59 24.79
CA TYR A 269 -16.13 3.18 24.74
C TYR A 269 -15.49 2.32 25.84
N TYR A 270 -14.19 2.49 26.09
CA TYR A 270 -13.51 1.75 27.16
C TYR A 270 -13.95 2.22 28.55
N ASN A 271 -14.16 3.52 28.76
CA ASN A 271 -14.68 4.03 30.02
C ASN A 271 -16.10 3.51 30.32
N GLU A 272 -17.00 3.49 29.32
CA GLU A 272 -18.36 2.92 29.45
C GLU A 272 -18.33 1.42 29.83
N LYS A 273 -17.29 0.70 29.39
CA LYS A 273 -17.05 -0.70 29.75
C LYS A 273 -16.25 -0.89 31.05
N ASN A 274 -16.14 0.16 31.86
CA ASN A 274 -15.47 0.18 33.15
C ASN A 274 -13.96 -0.08 33.09
N TYR A 275 -13.29 0.25 31.99
CA TYR A 275 -11.83 0.27 31.95
C TYR A 275 -11.31 1.58 32.54
N LYS A 276 -10.14 1.51 33.14
CA LYS A 276 -9.37 2.67 33.58
C LYS A 276 -8.30 2.96 32.53
N CYS A 277 -8.53 3.98 31.71
CA CYS A 277 -7.57 4.40 30.69
C CYS A 277 -6.60 5.45 31.24
N LYS A 278 -5.30 5.23 31.02
CA LYS A 278 -4.22 6.16 31.35
C LYS A 278 -3.33 6.38 30.15
N LYS A 279 -3.02 7.65 29.87
CA LYS A 279 -2.02 8.00 28.87
C LYS A 279 -0.64 7.59 29.36
N ILE A 280 0.15 6.97 28.49
CA ILE A 280 1.55 6.64 28.74
C ILE A 280 2.39 7.58 27.89
N GLU A 281 3.13 8.45 28.56
CA GLU A 281 4.22 9.19 27.92
C GLU A 281 5.37 8.20 27.73
N LYS A 282 5.83 8.04 26.48
CA LYS A 282 7.07 7.28 26.26
C LYS A 282 8.20 8.04 26.93
N GLU A 283 8.96 7.37 27.78
CA GLU A 283 10.36 7.71 28.07
C GLU A 283 11.19 7.71 26.79
#